data_AF-A0A920LGK7-F1
#
_entry.id   AF-A0A920LGK7-F1
#
_cell.length_a   1.000
_cell.length_b   1.000
_cell.length_c   1.000
_cell.angle_alpha   90.00
_cell.angle_beta   90.00
_cell.angle_gamma   90.00
#
_symmetry.space_group_name_H-M   'P 1'
#
loop_
_entity.id
_entity.type
_entity.pdbx_description
1 polymer ?
#
loop_
_entity_poly.entity_id
_entity_poly.type
_entity_poly.pdbx_seq_one_letter_code
_entity_poly.pdbx_strand_id
1 'polypeptide(L)'
;MTFKEFLIIFSMIIFGSILDDFVSSKIENFYLHTNFAYLVFSYWVFACPEKIGVLFSIMFGLIIDFISGSAIGFHAFMYLLFAYIIHIYAFTFRLFSYLQLAVFFGGSATFITTINYLIEHTSNYSYANIFIALVFHIII
;
A
#
# COMPACT_ATOMS: atom_id res chain seq x y z
N MET A 1 3.73 -10.98 19.46
CA MET A 1 4.75 -10.25 18.69
C MET A 1 5.74 -9.65 19.67
N THR A 2 7.03 -9.90 19.51
CA THR A 2 8.05 -9.33 20.41
C THR A 2 8.30 -7.86 20.06
N PHE A 3 8.71 -7.03 21.03
CA PHE A 3 8.99 -5.61 20.80
C PHE A 3 10.05 -5.40 19.69
N LYS A 4 11.02 -6.30 19.58
CA LYS A 4 12.04 -6.30 18.53
C LYS A 4 11.45 -6.49 17.14
N GLU A 5 10.52 -7.45 16.97
CA GLU A 5 9.84 -7.69 15.69
C GLU A 5 9.02 -6.48 15.25
N PHE A 6 8.32 -5.84 16.21
CA PHE A 6 7.59 -4.60 15.96
C PHE A 6 8.48 -3.49 15.42
N LEU A 7 9.62 -3.26 16.06
CA LEU A 7 10.55 -2.21 15.68
C LEU A 7 11.16 -2.46 14.29
N ILE A 8 11.44 -3.72 13.94
CA ILE A 8 11.95 -4.09 12.61
C ILE A 8 10.91 -3.79 11.53
N ILE A 9 9.67 -4.25 11.71
CA ILE A 9 8.59 -4.03 10.73
C ILE A 9 8.35 -2.53 10.56
N PHE A 10 8.29 -1.80 11.66
CA PHE A 10 8.11 -0.36 11.65
C PHE A 10 9.22 0.36 10.88
N SER A 11 10.48 0.01 11.15
CA SER A 11 11.63 0.58 10.43
C SER A 11 11.60 0.27 8.94
N MET A 12 11.16 -0.93 8.54
CA MET A 12 11.07 -1.29 7.12
C MET A 12 9.96 -0.52 6.40
N ILE A 13 8.83 -0.30 7.06
CA ILE A 13 7.72 0.48 6.49
C ILE A 13 8.13 1.95 6.27
N ILE A 14 8.79 2.56 7.27
CA ILE A 14 9.33 3.92 7.13
C ILE A 14 10.38 3.99 6.02
N PHE A 15 11.25 2.99 5.93
CA PHE A 15 12.22 2.93 4.84
C PHE A 15 11.52 2.81 3.48
N GLY A 16 10.44 2.02 3.40
CA GLY A 16 9.60 1.92 2.22
C GLY A 16 9.00 3.26 1.79
N SER A 17 8.46 4.04 2.73
CA SER A 17 7.88 5.35 2.42
C SER A 17 8.94 6.37 1.97
N ILE A 18 10.13 6.36 2.59
CA ILE A 18 11.26 7.22 2.14
C ILE A 18 11.69 6.84 0.72
N LEU A 19 11.69 5.54 0.40
CA LEU A 19 12.02 5.05 -0.93
C LEU A 19 10.96 5.48 -1.95
N ASP A 20 9.67 5.42 -1.59
CA ASP A 20 8.57 5.92 -2.41
C ASP A 20 8.76 7.40 -2.77
N ASP A 21 9.03 8.27 -1.79
CA ASP A 21 9.26 9.70 -2.03
C ASP A 21 10.47 9.93 -2.96
N PHE A 22 11.55 9.17 -2.75
CA PHE A 22 12.74 9.26 -3.58
C PHE A 22 12.47 8.83 -5.03
N VAL A 23 11.70 7.77 -5.23
CA VAL A 23 11.35 7.26 -6.56
C VAL A 23 10.37 8.19 -7.25
N SER A 24 9.33 8.65 -6.54
CA SER A 24 8.32 9.56 -7.06
C SER A 24 8.93 10.88 -7.53
N SER A 25 9.87 11.45 -6.78
CA SER A 25 10.59 12.68 -7.17
C SER A 25 11.34 12.57 -8.51
N LYS A 26 11.75 11.36 -8.92
CA LYS A 26 12.42 11.12 -10.20
C LYS A 26 11.47 10.83 -11.35
N ILE A 27 10.24 10.41 -11.05
CA ILE A 27 9.25 9.92 -12.01
C ILE A 27 8.09 10.93 -12.19
N GLU A 28 8.20 12.12 -11.59
CA GLU A 28 7.20 13.20 -11.56
C GLU A 28 6.54 13.50 -12.93
N ASN A 29 7.26 13.32 -14.04
CA ASN A 29 6.74 13.53 -15.40
C ASN A 29 5.69 12.51 -15.87
N PHE A 30 5.58 11.34 -15.24
CA PHE A 30 4.72 10.24 -15.70
C PHE A 30 3.47 10.03 -14.85
N TYR A 31 3.18 10.91 -13.87
CA TYR A 31 2.05 10.74 -12.94
C TYR A 31 2.04 9.38 -12.23
N LEU A 32 3.18 8.71 -12.11
CA LEU A 32 3.27 7.39 -11.47
C LEU A 32 3.68 7.56 -10.02
N HIS A 33 2.79 7.15 -9.12
CA HIS A 33 3.10 7.03 -7.69
C HIS A 33 3.21 5.55 -7.31
N THR A 34 4.38 5.15 -6.81
CA THR A 34 4.62 3.82 -6.25
C THR A 34 4.22 3.78 -4.77
N ASN A 35 3.91 2.59 -4.26
CA ASN A 35 3.61 2.37 -2.83
C ASN A 35 4.38 1.16 -2.30
N PHE A 36 5.69 1.30 -2.20
CA PHE A 36 6.60 0.36 -1.58
C PHE A 36 6.30 0.15 -0.10
N ALA A 37 5.83 1.17 0.62
CA ALA A 37 5.40 1.03 2.02
C ALA A 37 4.32 -0.07 2.17
N TYR A 38 3.33 -0.09 1.27
CA TYR A 38 2.28 -1.10 1.25
C TYR A 38 2.80 -2.49 0.86
N LEU A 39 3.72 -2.57 -0.11
CA LEU A 39 4.32 -3.84 -0.52
C LEU A 39 5.11 -4.49 0.63
N VAL A 40 5.89 -3.70 1.37
CA VAL A 40 6.60 -4.17 2.56
C VAL A 40 5.61 -4.62 3.63
N PHE A 41 4.58 -3.83 3.90
CA PHE A 41 3.54 -4.17 4.87
C PHE A 41 2.81 -5.47 4.52
N SER A 42 2.33 -5.61 3.29
CA SER A 42 1.58 -6.77 2.82
C SER A 42 2.42 -8.05 2.82
N TYR A 43 3.73 -7.95 2.52
CA TYR A 43 4.68 -9.05 2.68
C TYR A 43 4.74 -9.53 4.14
N TRP A 44 4.86 -8.62 5.11
CA TRP A 44 4.94 -8.98 6.51
C TRP A 44 3.64 -9.61 7.02
N VAL A 45 2.47 -9.11 6.60
CA VAL A 45 1.17 -9.69 6.91
C VAL A 45 1.08 -11.12 6.35
N PHE A 46 1.54 -11.34 5.12
CA PHE A 46 1.57 -12.66 4.50
C PHE A 46 2.56 -13.63 5.18
N ALA A 47 3.76 -13.16 5.55
CA ALA A 47 4.78 -13.99 6.16
C ALA A 47 4.44 -14.40 7.59
N CYS A 48 3.78 -13.52 8.36
CA CYS A 48 3.45 -13.74 9.77
C CYS A 48 2.00 -13.36 10.11
N PRO A 49 0.99 -14.07 9.56
CA PRO A 49 -0.41 -13.72 9.76
C PRO A 49 -0.82 -13.84 11.24
N GLU A 50 -0.30 -14.81 11.98
CA GLU A 50 -0.65 -14.98 13.40
C GLU A 50 -0.17 -13.82 14.29
N LYS A 51 0.86 -13.07 13.87
CA LYS A 51 1.46 -11.99 14.67
C LYS A 51 0.89 -10.62 14.35
N ILE A 52 0.57 -10.37 13.08
CA ILE A 52 0.13 -9.06 12.59
C ILE A 52 -1.37 -9.08 12.42
N GLY A 53 -2.08 -8.82 13.51
CA GLY A 53 -3.53 -8.69 13.51
C GLY A 53 -4.03 -7.38 12.89
N VAL A 54 -5.34 -7.32 12.74
CA VAL A 54 -6.15 -6.18 12.27
C VAL A 54 -5.78 -4.85 12.97
N LEU A 55 -5.54 -4.89 14.28
CA LEU A 55 -5.18 -3.69 15.06
C LEU A 55 -3.85 -3.07 14.63
N PHE A 56 -2.85 -3.91 14.34
CA PHE A 56 -1.54 -3.44 13.89
C PHE A 56 -1.62 -2.81 12.49
N SER A 57 -2.47 -3.35 11.62
CA SER A 57 -2.72 -2.79 10.29
C SER A 57 -3.23 -1.35 10.35
N ILE A 58 -4.16 -1.06 11.27
CA ILE A 58 -4.69 0.30 11.50
C ILE A 58 -3.60 1.22 12.02
N MET A 59 -2.80 0.76 13.00
CA MET A 59 -1.71 1.57 13.56
C MET A 59 -0.67 1.93 12.50
N PHE A 60 -0.21 0.97 11.70
CA PHE A 60 0.76 1.24 10.64
C PHE A 60 0.17 2.15 9.55
N GLY A 61 -1.07 1.92 9.12
CA GLY A 61 -1.70 2.78 8.12
C GLY A 61 -1.91 4.21 8.60
N LEU A 62 -2.28 4.44 9.88
CA LEU A 62 -2.36 5.78 10.44
C LEU A 62 -0.99 6.50 10.46
N ILE A 63 0.09 5.77 10.76
CA ILE A 63 1.42 6.37 10.74
C ILE A 63 1.82 6.78 9.31
N ILE A 64 1.45 5.97 8.31
CA ILE A 64 1.68 6.30 6.90
C ILE A 64 0.83 7.49 6.47
N ASP A 65 -0.42 7.62 6.94
CA ASP A 65 -1.23 8.81 6.68
C ASP A 65 -0.53 10.08 7.18
N PHE A 66 0.09 10.04 8.37
CA PHE A 66 0.88 11.17 8.88
C PHE A 66 2.15 11.46 8.07
N ILE A 67 2.85 10.43 7.57
CA ILE A 67 4.09 10.60 6.79
C ILE A 67 3.78 11.14 5.39
N SER A 68 2.78 10.55 4.73
CA SER A 68 2.37 10.90 3.36
C SER A 68 1.68 12.25 3.25
N GLY A 69 1.12 12.78 4.35
CA GLY A 69 0.30 14.00 4.32
C GLY A 69 -1.05 13.83 3.61
N SER A 70 -1.47 12.58 3.36
CA SER A 70 -2.75 12.24 2.73
C SER A 70 -3.92 12.37 3.70
N ALA A 71 -5.14 12.15 3.21
CA ALA A 71 -6.35 12.22 4.04
C ALA A 71 -6.27 11.24 5.21
N ILE A 72 -6.38 11.76 6.44
CA ILE A 72 -6.30 10.95 7.68
C ILE A 72 -7.29 9.79 7.61
N GLY A 73 -6.77 8.57 7.75
CA GLY A 73 -7.56 7.33 7.78
C GLY A 73 -7.65 6.61 6.44
N PHE A 74 -7.16 7.17 5.33
CA PHE A 74 -7.21 6.53 4.03
C PHE A 74 -6.32 5.27 3.98
N HIS A 75 -5.03 5.41 4.28
CA HIS A 75 -4.12 4.27 4.31
C HIS A 75 -4.47 3.33 5.46
N ALA A 76 -4.92 3.86 6.60
CA ALA A 76 -5.42 3.04 7.70
C ALA A 76 -6.55 2.09 7.27
N PHE A 77 -7.53 2.58 6.51
CA PHE A 77 -8.63 1.77 6.00
C PHE A 77 -8.19 0.77 4.94
N MET A 78 -7.37 1.20 3.97
CA MET A 78 -6.90 0.32 2.89
C MET A 78 -6.02 -0.81 3.43
N TYR A 79 -5.10 -0.51 4.34
CA TYR A 79 -4.19 -1.51 4.93
C TYR A 79 -4.96 -2.51 5.79
N LEU A 80 -5.98 -2.04 6.51
CA LEU A 80 -6.91 -2.89 7.25
C LEU A 80 -7.64 -3.86 6.32
N LEU A 81 -8.22 -3.36 5.23
CA LEU A 81 -9.00 -4.14 4.27
C LEU A 81 -8.14 -5.24 3.65
N PHE A 82 -6.96 -4.89 3.11
CA PHE A 82 -6.10 -5.87 2.47
C PHE A 82 -5.45 -6.82 3.47
N ALA A 83 -5.10 -6.38 4.67
CA ALA A 83 -4.63 -7.30 5.71
C ALA A 83 -5.70 -8.34 6.06
N TYR A 84 -6.96 -7.95 6.15
CA TYR A 84 -8.07 -8.86 6.39
C TYR A 84 -8.24 -9.90 5.26
N ILE A 85 -8.15 -9.47 4.00
CA ILE A 85 -8.18 -10.38 2.83
C ILE A 85 -7.00 -11.38 2.91
N ILE A 86 -5.79 -10.90 3.19
CA ILE A 86 -4.60 -11.75 3.31
C ILE A 86 -4.77 -12.77 4.44
N HIS A 87 -5.38 -12.39 5.58
CA HIS A 87 -5.66 -13.32 6.68
C HIS A 87 -6.63 -14.42 6.32
N ILE A 88 -7.75 -14.08 5.66
CA ILE A 88 -8.75 -15.08 5.25
C ILE A 88 -8.13 -16.11 4.31
N TYR A 89 -7.32 -15.65 3.36
CA TYR A 89 -6.75 -16.50 2.32
C TYR A 89 -5.29 -16.89 2.59
N ALA A 90 -4.82 -16.77 3.84
CA ALA A 90 -3.41 -16.97 4.19
C ALA A 90 -2.89 -18.36 3.77
N PHE A 91 -3.72 -19.40 3.90
CA PHE A 91 -3.37 -20.74 3.45
C PHE A 91 -3.37 -20.84 1.93
N THR A 92 -4.41 -20.34 1.25
CA THR A 92 -4.53 -20.38 -0.21
C THR A 92 -3.38 -19.66 -0.90
N PHE A 93 -2.96 -18.50 -0.39
CA PHE A 93 -1.82 -17.75 -0.93
C PHE A 93 -0.51 -18.54 -0.89
N ARG A 94 -0.34 -19.50 0.04
CA ARG A 94 0.86 -20.37 0.08
C ARG A 94 0.88 -21.44 -1.02
N LEU A 95 -0.27 -21.75 -1.64
CA LEU A 95 -0.35 -22.70 -2.75
C LEU A 95 -0.17 -22.05 -4.13
N PHE A 96 -0.33 -20.72 -4.22
CA PHE A 96 -0.23 -20.01 -5.48
C PHE A 96 1.23 -19.84 -5.94
N SER A 97 1.39 -19.68 -7.26
CA SER A 97 2.69 -19.39 -7.86
C SER A 97 3.17 -17.98 -7.49
N TYR A 98 4.48 -17.80 -7.33
CA TYR A 98 5.07 -16.49 -7.04
C TYR A 98 4.63 -15.38 -8.00
N LEU A 99 4.37 -15.70 -9.28
CA LEU A 99 3.85 -14.73 -10.25
C LEU A 99 2.43 -14.28 -9.90
N GLN A 100 1.56 -15.21 -9.49
CA GLN A 100 0.18 -14.89 -9.08
C GLN A 100 0.16 -14.04 -7.81
N LEU A 101 1.06 -14.33 -6.85
CA LEU A 101 1.23 -13.49 -5.66
C LEU A 101 1.69 -12.08 -6.06
N ALA A 102 2.69 -11.98 -6.93
CA ALA A 102 3.22 -10.70 -7.38
C ALA A 102 2.14 -9.85 -8.06
N VAL A 103 1.31 -10.45 -8.92
CA VAL A 103 0.19 -9.75 -9.57
C VAL A 103 -0.84 -9.29 -8.53
N PHE A 104 -1.15 -10.09 -7.51
CA PHE A 104 -2.09 -9.71 -6.47
C PHE A 104 -1.56 -8.57 -5.58
N PHE A 105 -0.33 -8.68 -5.07
CA PHE A 105 0.27 -7.64 -4.21
C PHE A 105 0.57 -6.36 -4.99
N GLY A 106 1.07 -6.48 -6.23
CA GLY A 106 1.29 -5.35 -7.12
C GLY A 106 -0.01 -4.65 -7.50
N GLY A 107 -1.02 -5.41 -7.94
CA GLY A 107 -2.33 -4.86 -8.31
C GLY A 107 -3.08 -4.22 -7.14
N SER A 108 -2.93 -4.75 -5.92
CA SER A 108 -3.49 -4.09 -4.74
C SER A 108 -2.75 -2.79 -4.40
N ALA A 109 -1.43 -2.73 -4.59
CA ALA A 109 -0.66 -1.50 -4.39
C ALA A 109 -1.10 -0.40 -5.37
N THR A 110 -1.23 -0.72 -6.66
CA THR A 110 -1.67 0.25 -7.68
C THR A 110 -3.12 0.66 -7.50
N PHE A 111 -3.99 -0.26 -7.03
CA PHE A 111 -5.36 0.08 -6.66
C PHE A 111 -5.41 1.13 -5.54
N ILE A 112 -4.61 0.95 -4.47
CA ILE A 112 -4.56 1.89 -3.36
C ILE A 112 -4.08 3.27 -3.83
N THR A 113 -3.00 3.34 -4.62
CA THR A 113 -2.47 4.62 -5.12
C THR A 113 -3.44 5.30 -6.07
N THR A 114 -4.14 4.54 -6.91
CA THR A 114 -5.18 5.08 -7.80
C THR A 114 -6.29 5.75 -6.98
N ILE A 115 -6.82 5.06 -5.97
CA ILE A 115 -7.88 5.66 -5.15
C ILE A 115 -7.36 6.89 -4.38
N ASN A 116 -6.13 6.86 -3.85
CA ASN A 116 -5.57 8.03 -3.16
C ASN A 116 -5.46 9.22 -4.12
N TYR A 117 -4.94 8.98 -5.32
CA TYR A 117 -4.81 9.99 -6.36
C TYR A 117 -6.17 10.58 -6.76
N LEU A 118 -7.21 9.75 -6.89
CA LEU A 118 -8.58 10.20 -7.17
C LEU A 118 -9.10 11.14 -6.07
N ILE A 119 -8.82 10.85 -4.80
CA ILE A 119 -9.31 11.63 -3.65
C ILE A 119 -8.59 12.99 -3.57
N GLU A 120 -7.26 12.98 -3.69
CA GLU A 120 -6.43 14.18 -3.60
C GLU A 120 -6.69 15.17 -4.75
N HIS A 121 -6.98 14.66 -5.95
CA HIS A 121 -7.19 15.49 -7.15
C HIS A 121 -8.66 15.89 -7.41
N THR A 122 -9.53 15.80 -6.39
CA THR A 122 -10.96 16.14 -6.51
C THR A 122 -11.26 17.62 -6.82
N SER A 123 -10.34 18.54 -6.54
CA SER A 123 -10.65 19.98 -6.51
C SER A 123 -10.30 20.76 -7.79
N ASN A 124 -9.45 20.27 -8.71
CA ASN A 124 -8.90 21.14 -9.78
C ASN A 124 -8.59 20.51 -11.17
N TYR A 125 -9.15 19.34 -11.54
CA TYR A 125 -8.93 18.78 -12.89
C TYR A 125 -10.21 18.39 -13.64
N SER A 126 -10.14 18.54 -14.97
CA SER A 126 -11.03 17.92 -15.95
C SER A 126 -11.18 16.42 -15.64
N TYR A 127 -12.43 15.93 -15.62
CA TYR A 127 -12.75 14.50 -15.45
C TYR A 127 -11.94 13.58 -16.39
N ALA A 128 -11.50 14.09 -17.54
CA ALA A 128 -10.68 13.33 -18.49
C ALA A 128 -9.27 13.00 -17.96
N ASN A 129 -8.61 13.92 -17.24
CA ASN A 129 -7.25 13.69 -16.71
C ASN A 129 -7.27 12.66 -15.58
N ILE A 130 -8.34 12.67 -14.77
CA ILE A 130 -8.60 11.70 -13.72
C ILE A 130 -8.80 10.30 -14.32
N PHE A 131 -9.57 10.21 -15.41
CA PHE A 131 -9.79 8.95 -16.12
C PHE A 131 -8.51 8.40 -16.77
N ILE A 132 -7.71 9.27 -17.39
CA ILE A 132 -6.43 8.87 -18.00
C ILE A 132 -5.45 8.36 -16.93
N ALA A 133 -5.33 9.04 -15.78
CA ALA A 133 -4.49 8.60 -14.68
C ALA A 133 -4.92 7.23 -14.12
N LEU A 134 -6.23 6.98 -14.02
CA LEU A 134 -6.77 5.68 -13.62
C LEU A 134 -6.38 4.58 -14.61
N VAL A 135 -6.49 4.84 -15.91
CA VAL A 135 -6.09 3.88 -16.95
C VAL A 135 -4.58 3.59 -16.89
N PHE A 136 -3.76 4.62 -16.69
CA PHE A 136 -2.30 4.44 -16.58
C PHE A 136 -1.90 3.60 -15.36
N HIS A 137 -2.50 3.84 -14.19
CA HIS A 137 -2.17 3.07 -12.97
C HIS A 137 -2.73 1.64 -12.97
N ILE A 138 -3.74 1.34 -13.81
CA ILE A 138 -4.24 -0.03 -13.97
C ILE A 138 -3.36 -0.84 -14.93
N ILE A 139 -2.77 -0.20 -15.94
CA ILE A 139 -1.99 -0.86 -17.00
C ILE A 139 -0.56 -1.16 -16.57
N ILE A 140 0.01 -0.34 -15.68
CA ILE A 140 1.39 -0.42 -15.18
C ILE A 140 1.41 -1.10 -13.82
#